data_AF-A3V6X5-F1
#
_entry.id   AF-A3V6X5-F1
#
_cell.length_a   1.000
_cell.length_b   1.000
_cell.length_c   1.000
_cell.angle_alpha   90.00
_cell.angle_beta   90.00
_cell.angle_gamma   90.00
#
_symmetry.space_group_name_H-M   'P 1'
#
loop_
_entity.id
_entity.type
_entity.pdbx_description
1 polymer ?
#
loop_
_entity_poly.entity_id
_entity_poly.type
_entity_poly.pdbx_seq_one_letter_code
_entity_poly.pdbx_strand_id
1 'polypeptide(L)'
;MDKRTLMLELKGLSRVIDADVRHLITKRRVIAELSDSYEPQNPFFSLLDDVEDTLSEAVQRKIFENLSAEERSAFLADWRKMPPHEQLRYLDDYIGAAT
;
A
#
# COMPACT_ATOMS: atom_id res chain seq x y z
N MET A 1 12.16 -0.25 12.94
CA MET A 1 10.71 -0.03 12.78
C MET A 1 10.38 1.35 13.33
N ASP A 2 9.78 2.23 12.52
CA ASP A 2 9.50 3.61 12.90
C ASP A 2 8.23 3.72 13.78
N LYS A 3 8.04 4.87 14.45
CA LYS A 3 6.90 5.09 15.35
C LYS A 3 5.55 4.97 14.62
N ARG A 4 5.50 5.37 13.35
CA ARG A 4 4.27 5.32 12.54
C ARG A 4 3.88 3.88 12.22
N THR A 5 4.81 3.04 11.79
CA THR A 5 4.54 1.60 11.57
C THR A 5 4.10 0.93 12.84
N LEU A 6 4.72 1.24 13.99
CA LEU A 6 4.26 0.69 15.27
C LEU A 6 2.81 1.05 15.58
N MET A 7 2.40 2.31 15.35
CA MET A 7 1.02 2.74 15.58
C MET A 7 0.04 2.06 14.63
N LEU A 8 0.40 1.91 13.35
CA LEU A 8 -0.45 1.24 12.36
C LEU A 8 -0.54 -0.27 12.64
N GLU A 9 0.54 -0.91 13.08
CA GLU A 9 0.55 -2.32 13.48
C GLU A 9 -0.39 -2.60 14.65
N LEU A 10 -0.32 -1.77 15.70
CA LEU A 10 -1.24 -1.85 16.83
C LEU A 10 -2.71 -1.67 16.40
N LYS A 11 -2.95 -1.01 15.26
CA LYS A 11 -4.27 -0.77 14.67
C LYS A 11 -4.65 -1.81 13.60
N GLY A 12 -3.83 -2.84 13.42
CA GLY A 12 -4.13 -3.96 12.53
C GLY A 12 -3.56 -3.85 11.12
N LEU A 13 -2.47 -3.12 10.91
CA LEU A 13 -1.77 -3.07 9.61
C LEU A 13 -1.49 -4.47 9.06
N SER A 14 -0.91 -5.38 9.85
CA SER A 14 -0.67 -6.76 9.45
C SER A 14 -1.94 -7.54 9.03
N ARG A 15 -3.12 -7.17 9.52
CA ARG A 15 -4.41 -7.72 9.07
C ARG A 15 -4.90 -7.10 7.77
N VAL A 16 -4.56 -5.83 7.53
CA VAL A 16 -4.89 -5.12 6.28
C VAL A 16 -3.96 -5.57 5.14
N ILE A 17 -2.66 -5.76 5.43
CA ILE A 17 -1.63 -6.16 4.47
C ILE A 17 -1.54 -7.69 4.39
N ASP A 18 -2.63 -8.28 3.88
CA ASP A 18 -2.73 -9.72 3.64
C ASP A 18 -2.00 -10.15 2.35
N ALA A 19 -2.08 -11.43 1.99
CA ALA A 19 -1.38 -11.98 0.84
C ALA A 19 -1.74 -11.27 -0.49
N ASP A 20 -3.00 -10.89 -0.66
CA ASP A 20 -3.47 -10.21 -1.88
C ASP A 20 -2.88 -8.80 -1.97
N VAL A 21 -2.94 -8.03 -0.88
CA VAL A 21 -2.39 -6.68 -0.82
C VAL A 21 -0.87 -6.72 -0.97
N ARG A 22 -0.19 -7.70 -0.35
CA ARG A 22 1.25 -7.91 -0.53
C ARG A 22 1.62 -8.16 -1.98
N HIS A 23 0.85 -9.01 -2.67
CA HIS A 23 1.07 -9.29 -4.08
C HIS A 23 0.94 -8.03 -4.95
N LEU A 24 -0.07 -7.19 -4.68
CA LEU A 24 -0.27 -5.94 -5.41
C LEU A 24 0.87 -4.94 -5.17
N ILE A 25 1.37 -4.82 -3.94
CA ILE A 25 2.52 -3.96 -3.61
C ILE A 25 3.77 -4.45 -4.36
N THR A 26 4.05 -5.76 -4.34
CA THR A 26 5.17 -6.32 -5.12
C THR A 26 5.01 -6.08 -6.61
N LYS A 27 3.80 -6.28 -7.15
CA LYS A 27 3.52 -6.03 -8.57
C LYS A 27 3.76 -4.56 -8.94
N ARG A 28 3.27 -3.62 -8.12
CA ARG A 28 3.50 -2.19 -8.29
C ARG A 28 4.99 -1.87 -8.35
N ARG A 29 5.77 -2.38 -7.39
CA ARG A 29 7.22 -2.18 -7.33
C ARG A 29 7.92 -2.64 -8.61
N VAL A 30 7.61 -3.83 -9.11
CA VAL A 30 8.19 -4.36 -10.35
C VAL A 30 7.82 -3.49 -11.55
N ILE A 31 6.57 -3.03 -11.65
CA ILE A 31 6.13 -2.18 -12.77
C ILE A 31 6.79 -0.79 -12.70
N ALA A 32 6.97 -0.23 -11.51
CA ALA A 32 7.69 1.02 -11.31
C ALA A 32 9.16 0.89 -11.73
N GLU A 33 9.84 -0.18 -11.31
CA GLU A 33 11.22 -0.48 -11.74
C GLU A 33 11.33 -0.66 -13.26
N LEU A 34 10.37 -1.33 -13.90
CA LEU A 34 10.30 -1.47 -15.36
C LEU A 34 10.05 -0.13 -16.06
N SER A 35 9.18 0.69 -15.48
CA SER A 35 8.83 2.03 -15.98
C SER A 35 10.06 2.95 -16.03
N ASP A 36 10.87 2.94 -14.97
CA ASP A 36 12.08 3.75 -14.88
C ASP A 36 13.14 3.35 -15.92
N SER A 37 13.08 2.11 -16.42
CA SER A 37 14.05 1.57 -17.38
C SER A 37 13.70 1.76 -18.86
N TYR A 38 12.52 2.30 -19.19
CA TYR A 38 12.00 2.35 -20.55
C TYR A 38 11.90 3.77 -21.14
N GLU A 39 12.63 4.02 -22.23
CA GLU A 39 12.54 5.22 -23.08
C GLU A 39 12.43 4.83 -24.57
N PRO A 40 11.74 5.58 -25.45
CA PRO A 40 11.21 6.94 -25.27
C PRO A 40 9.70 7.05 -24.99
N GLN A 41 8.92 5.99 -25.23
CA GLN A 41 7.50 5.90 -24.80
C GLN A 41 7.40 4.75 -23.83
N ASN A 42 7.06 5.05 -22.58
CA ASN A 42 6.97 4.05 -21.53
C ASN A 42 5.58 3.39 -21.54
N PRO A 43 5.46 2.12 -21.96
CA PRO A 43 4.18 1.42 -22.02
C PRO A 43 3.65 1.02 -20.63
N PHE A 44 4.46 1.15 -19.60
CA PHE A 44 4.15 0.69 -18.24
C PHE A 44 3.45 1.76 -17.39
N PHE A 45 3.39 3.02 -17.81
CA PHE A 45 2.71 4.05 -17.02
C PHE A 45 1.22 3.76 -16.83
N SER A 46 0.49 3.42 -17.90
CA SER A 46 -0.93 3.06 -17.75
C SER A 46 -1.12 1.82 -16.86
N LEU A 47 -0.20 0.85 -16.96
CA LEU A 47 -0.25 -0.34 -16.12
C LEU A 47 0.11 -0.02 -14.65
N LEU A 48 0.98 0.96 -14.41
CA LEU A 48 1.34 1.44 -13.09
C LEU A 48 0.14 2.13 -12.45
N ASP A 49 -0.52 3.04 -13.17
CA ASP A 49 -1.73 3.74 -12.72
C ASP A 49 -2.83 2.72 -12.33
N ASP A 50 -3.12 1.75 -13.20
CA ASP A 50 -4.12 0.70 -12.94
C ASP A 50 -3.81 -0.10 -11.66
N VAL A 51 -2.53 -0.40 -11.43
CA VAL A 51 -2.10 -1.17 -10.26
C VAL A 51 -2.14 -0.32 -8.98
N GLU A 52 -1.82 0.97 -9.06
CA GLU A 52 -1.92 1.90 -7.92
C GLU A 52 -3.37 2.10 -7.48
N ASP A 53 -4.29 2.26 -8.43
CA ASP A 53 -5.73 2.34 -8.16
C ASP A 53 -6.25 1.04 -7.53
N THR A 54 -5.93 -0.10 -8.14
CA THR A 54 -6.32 -1.42 -7.62
C THR A 54 -5.79 -1.65 -6.21
N LEU A 55 -4.55 -1.24 -5.93
CA LEU A 55 -3.93 -1.36 -4.61
C LEU A 55 -4.63 -0.48 -3.57
N SER A 56 -4.94 0.77 -3.93
CA SER A 56 -5.69 1.70 -3.07
C SER A 56 -7.06 1.12 -2.68
N GLU A 57 -7.81 0.62 -3.66
CA GLU A 57 -9.11 -0.03 -3.43
C GLU A 57 -8.98 -1.30 -2.58
N ALA A 58 -7.98 -2.14 -2.85
CA ALA A 58 -7.75 -3.36 -2.09
C ALA A 58 -7.45 -3.05 -0.62
N VAL A 59 -6.58 -2.07 -0.34
CA VAL A 59 -6.27 -1.63 1.03
C VAL A 59 -7.53 -1.12 1.73
N GLN A 60 -8.33 -0.28 1.07
CA GLN A 60 -9.60 0.18 1.63
C GLN A 60 -10.53 -0.98 1.93
N ARG A 61 -10.72 -1.91 0.99
CA ARG A 61 -11.57 -3.09 1.20
C ARG A 61 -11.10 -3.92 2.38
N LYS A 62 -9.79 -4.20 2.51
CA LYS A 62 -9.25 -4.99 3.63
C LYS A 62 -9.36 -4.27 4.97
N ILE A 63 -9.23 -2.94 5.00
CA ILE A 63 -9.55 -2.12 6.19
C ILE A 63 -11.02 -2.31 6.61
N PHE A 64 -11.93 -2.41 5.64
CA PHE A 64 -13.34 -2.66 5.92
C PHE A 64 -13.62 -4.10 6.35
N GLU A 65 -13.01 -5.09 5.72
CA GLU A 65 -13.26 -6.51 5.99
C GLU A 65 -12.61 -6.99 7.29
N ASN A 66 -11.38 -6.54 7.60
CA ASN A 66 -10.53 -7.17 8.60
C ASN A 66 -10.42 -6.41 9.94
N LEU A 67 -10.96 -5.19 10.01
CA LEU A 67 -10.94 -4.35 11.21
C LEU A 67 -12.36 -4.10 11.74
N SER A 68 -12.48 -4.04 13.07
CA SER A 68 -13.72 -3.57 13.72
C SER A 68 -14.02 -2.11 13.37
N ALA A 69 -15.22 -1.62 13.70
CA ALA A 69 -15.57 -0.21 13.45
C ALA A 69 -14.63 0.78 14.18
N GLU A 70 -14.27 0.47 15.43
CA GLU A 70 -13.36 1.27 16.25
C GLU A 70 -11.92 1.21 15.71
N GLU A 71 -11.44 0.01 15.39
CA GLU A 71 -10.11 -0.21 14.81
C GLU A 71 -9.98 0.50 13.46
N ARG A 72 -10.99 0.39 12.60
CA ARG A 72 -11.07 1.08 11.32
C ARG A 72 -10.98 2.58 11.48
N SER A 73 -11.76 3.16 12.39
CA SER A 73 -11.75 4.60 12.65
C SER A 73 -10.35 5.07 13.09
N ALA A 74 -9.74 4.34 14.03
CA ALA A 74 -8.40 4.64 14.51
C ALA A 74 -7.31 4.46 13.43
N PHE A 75 -7.43 3.44 12.59
CA PHE A 75 -6.52 3.18 11.46
C PHE A 75 -6.64 4.30 10.42
N LEU A 76 -7.85 4.61 9.96
CA LEU A 76 -8.11 5.64 8.96
C LEU A 76 -7.68 7.04 9.43
N ALA A 77 -7.80 7.34 10.73
CA ALA A 77 -7.35 8.60 11.29
C ALA A 77 -5.84 8.84 11.12
N ASP A 78 -5.03 7.77 11.08
CA ASP A 78 -3.59 7.88 10.80
C ASP A 78 -3.27 7.65 9.33
N TRP A 79 -3.95 6.71 8.68
CA TRP A 79 -3.77 6.40 7.25
C TRP A 79 -4.02 7.64 6.38
N ARG A 80 -5.11 8.37 6.64
CA ARG A 80 -5.49 9.57 5.87
C ARG A 80 -4.62 10.80 6.13
N LYS A 81 -3.74 10.78 7.14
CA LYS A 81 -2.73 11.83 7.33
C LYS A 81 -1.64 11.76 6.26
N MET A 82 -1.45 10.59 5.66
CA MET A 82 -0.54 10.39 4.54
C MET A 82 -1.27 10.69 3.24
N PRO A 83 -0.76 11.57 2.36
CA PRO A 83 -1.26 11.69 1.01
C PRO A 83 -1.07 10.38 0.23
N PRO A 84 -1.81 10.14 -0.87
CA PRO A 84 -1.78 8.86 -1.59
C PRO A 84 -0.38 8.38 -1.99
N HIS A 85 0.47 9.27 -2.51
CA HIS A 85 1.85 8.92 -2.88
C HIS A 85 2.71 8.51 -1.66
N GLU A 86 2.47 9.10 -0.48
CA GLU A 86 3.16 8.68 0.75
C GLU A 86 2.63 7.34 1.25
N GLN A 87 1.33 7.06 1.08
CA GLN A 87 0.75 5.76 1.42
C GLN A 87 1.38 4.66 0.56
N LEU A 88 1.50 4.86 -0.74
CA LEU A 88 2.11 3.91 -1.66
C LEU A 88 3.59 3.64 -1.31
N ARG A 89 4.38 4.70 -1.09
CA ARG A 89 5.76 4.57 -0.63
C ARG A 89 5.87 3.84 0.70
N TYR A 90 4.97 4.15 1.64
CA TYR A 90 4.91 3.48 2.93
C TYR A 90 4.69 1.96 2.80
N LEU A 91 3.81 1.55 1.87
CA LEU A 91 3.55 0.15 1.60
C LEU A 91 4.77 -0.57 1.01
N ASP A 92 5.50 0.07 0.11
CA ASP A 92 6.75 -0.47 -0.44
C ASP A 92 7.80 -0.68 0.67
N ASP A 93 8.00 0.34 1.51
CA ASP A 93 8.95 0.30 2.62
C ASP A 93 8.58 -0.78 3.63
N TYR A 94 7.29 -0.92 3.92
CA TYR A 94 6.76 -1.91 4.86
C TYR A 94 7.06 -3.35 4.42
N ILE A 95 6.87 -3.68 3.13
CA ILE A 95 7.20 -5.01 2.62
C ILE A 95 8.71 -5.19 2.46
N GLY A 96 9.42 -4.16 2.01
CA GLY A 96 10.88 -4.21 1.87
C GLY A 96 11.62 -4.40 3.20
N ALA A 97 11.02 -3.99 4.32
CA ALA A 97 11.55 -4.20 5.67
C ALA A 97 11.06 -5.50 6.35
N ALA A 98 10.07 -6.18 5.77
CA ALA A 98 9.46 -7.41 6.32
C ALA A 98 10.10 -8.70 5.80
N THR A 99 11.07 -8.60 4.88
CA THR A 99 11.94 -9.67 4.38
C THR A 99 13.33 -9.57 4.97
#